data_AF-A0A8B9IQH5-F1
#
_entry.id   AF-A0A8B9IQH5-F1
#
_cell.length_a   1.000
_cell.length_b   1.000
_cell.length_c   1.000
_cell.angle_alpha   90.00
_cell.angle_beta   90.00
_cell.angle_gamma   90.00
#
_symmetry.space_group_name_H-M   'P 1'
#
loop_
_entity.id
_entity.type
_entity.pdbx_description
1 polymer ?
#
loop_
_entity_poly.entity_id
_entity_poly.type
_entity_poly.pdbx_seq_one_letter_code
_entity_poly.pdbx_strand_id
1 'polypeptide(L)'
;LAALRGWMDFYSGRYAFVGKLVGRFYDENGAPTEALRQAEAAMEEGLKLKAESDRRKEQFPPCNSEWSSAKGSRFWCSRQSRSGMGRRSGSFSHQAL
;
A
#
# COMPACT_ATOMS: atom_id res chain seq x y z
N LEU A 1 -5.56 -6.31 1.99
CA LEU A 1 -5.27 -7.76 2.12
C LEU A 1 -3.78 -8.07 2.16
N ALA A 2 -2.91 -7.45 1.36
CA ALA A 2 -1.45 -7.59 1.48
C ALA A 2 -0.89 -7.37 2.91
N ALA A 3 -1.41 -6.37 3.63
CA ALA A 3 -1.01 -6.10 5.01
C ALA A 3 -1.31 -7.29 5.96
N LEU A 4 -2.38 -8.04 5.71
CA LEU A 4 -2.76 -9.20 6.53
C LEU A 4 -1.70 -10.30 6.46
N ARG A 5 -1.10 -10.53 5.28
CA ARG A 5 0.06 -11.43 5.15
C ARG A 5 1.21 -10.99 6.06
N GLY A 6 1.54 -9.70 6.05
CA GLY A 6 2.59 -9.17 6.93
C GLY A 6 2.30 -9.37 8.42
N TRP A 7 1.03 -9.23 8.84
CA TRP A 7 0.62 -9.55 10.21
C TRP A 7 0.77 -11.04 10.52
N MET A 8 0.40 -11.93 9.60
CA MET A 8 0.58 -13.38 9.77
C MET A 8 2.06 -13.74 9.96
N ASP A 9 2.95 -13.19 9.11
CA ASP A 9 4.40 -13.43 9.18
C ASP A 9 4.99 -12.88 10.48
N PHE A 10 4.52 -11.71 10.92
CA PHE A 10 4.94 -11.10 12.18
C PHE A 10 4.59 -11.97 13.39
N TYR A 11 3.35 -12.46 13.48
CA TYR A 11 2.91 -13.25 14.63
C TYR A 11 3.48 -14.66 14.62
N SER A 12 3.56 -15.31 13.45
CA SER A 12 4.13 -16.65 13.34
C SER A 12 5.62 -16.70 13.67
N GLY A 13 6.36 -15.62 13.38
CA GLY A 13 7.78 -15.50 13.73
C GLY A 13 8.06 -15.09 15.18
N ARG A 14 7.07 -14.55 15.90
CA ARG A 14 7.26 -13.99 17.26
C ARG A 14 6.60 -14.78 18.38
N TYR A 15 5.61 -15.59 18.07
CA TYR A 15 4.82 -16.31 19.05
C TYR A 15 4.79 -17.80 18.74
N ALA A 16 4.80 -18.62 19.78
CA ALA A 16 4.64 -20.06 19.63
C ALA A 16 3.24 -20.38 19.09
N PHE A 17 3.18 -21.23 18.06
CA PHE A 17 1.93 -21.70 17.50
C PHE A 17 1.25 -22.68 18.45
N VAL A 18 0.04 -22.35 18.92
CA VAL A 18 -0.72 -23.15 19.89
C VAL A 18 -1.85 -23.96 19.25
N GLY A 19 -2.29 -23.61 18.04
CA GLY A 19 -3.39 -24.29 17.36
C GLY A 19 -4.20 -23.38 16.45
N LYS A 20 -5.29 -23.94 15.91
CA LYS A 20 -6.23 -23.25 15.02
C LYS A 20 -7.52 -22.93 15.77
N LEU A 21 -8.12 -21.79 15.45
CA LEU A 21 -9.41 -21.39 16.02
C LEU A 21 -10.54 -21.95 15.16
N VAL A 22 -11.40 -22.77 15.78
CA VAL A 22 -12.65 -23.26 15.18
C VAL A 22 -13.58 -22.08 14.91
N GLY A 23 -14.13 -21.99 13.70
CA GLY A 23 -15.04 -20.94 13.28
C GLY A 23 -14.97 -20.67 11.78
N ARG A 24 -14.94 -19.39 11.40
CA ARG A 24 -15.06 -18.95 10.00
C ARG A 24 -14.00 -19.54 9.06
N PHE A 25 -12.79 -19.78 9.54
CA PHE A 25 -11.65 -20.17 8.70
C PHE A 25 -11.28 -21.64 8.83
N TYR A 26 -11.51 -22.25 10.00
CA TYR A 26 -11.25 -23.67 10.26
C TYR A 26 -12.46 -24.31 10.93
N ASP A 27 -12.80 -25.53 10.55
CA ASP A 27 -13.89 -26.29 11.18
C ASP A 27 -13.46 -26.99 12.48
N GLU A 28 -14.35 -27.76 13.08
CA GLU A 28 -14.13 -28.51 14.33
C GLU A 28 -12.99 -29.55 14.22
N ASN A 29 -12.65 -30.00 13.01
CA ASN A 29 -11.53 -30.90 12.75
C ASN A 29 -10.24 -30.14 12.43
N GLY A 30 -10.27 -28.80 12.44
CA GLY A 30 -9.16 -27.96 12.03
C GLY A 30 -8.92 -27.93 10.51
N ALA A 31 -9.88 -28.43 9.72
CA ALA A 31 -9.79 -28.41 8.27
C ALA A 31 -10.12 -27.00 7.74
N PRO A 32 -9.44 -26.57 6.66
CA PRO A 32 -9.67 -25.26 6.06
C PRO A 32 -11.06 -25.18 5.45
N THR A 33 -11.76 -24.07 5.70
CA THR A 33 -13.04 -23.75 5.07
C THR A 33 -12.84 -23.06 3.72
N GLU A 34 -13.89 -22.98 2.91
CA GLU A 34 -13.86 -22.20 1.66
C GLU A 34 -13.59 -20.70 1.93
N ALA A 35 -14.07 -20.17 3.06
CA ALA A 35 -13.80 -18.79 3.44
C ALA A 35 -12.30 -18.52 3.68
N LEU A 36 -11.56 -19.49 4.22
CA LEU A 36 -10.10 -19.38 4.33
C LEU A 36 -9.44 -19.38 2.96
N ARG A 37 -9.86 -20.30 2.08
CA ARG A 37 -9.30 -20.40 0.73
C ARG A 37 -9.51 -19.12 -0.08
N GLN A 38 -10.69 -18.50 0.04
CA GLN A 38 -10.99 -17.20 -0.55
C GLN A 38 -10.13 -16.07 0.05
N ALA A 39 -9.97 -16.05 1.37
CA ALA A 39 -9.13 -15.06 2.03
C ALA A 39 -7.65 -15.19 1.59
N GLU A 40 -7.14 -16.41 1.48
CA GLU A 40 -5.79 -16.70 1.00
C GLU A 40 -5.58 -16.26 -0.45
N ALA A 41 -6.51 -16.59 -1.35
CA ALA A 41 -6.48 -16.13 -2.73
C ALA A 41 -6.51 -14.60 -2.84
N ALA A 42 -7.36 -13.94 -2.04
CA ALA A 42 -7.45 -12.49 -2.04
C ALA A 42 -6.22 -11.82 -1.39
N MET A 43 -5.52 -12.49 -0.47
CA MET A 43 -4.21 -12.06 0.03
C MET A 43 -3.14 -12.15 -1.05
N GLU A 44 -3.09 -13.25 -1.80
CA GLU A 44 -2.14 -13.42 -2.91
C GLU A 44 -2.33 -12.34 -3.98
N GLU A 45 -3.58 -12.09 -4.38
CA GLU A 45 -3.91 -11.03 -5.32
C GLU A 45 -3.53 -9.64 -4.76
N GLY A 46 -3.79 -9.40 -3.48
CA GLY A 46 -3.37 -8.19 -2.80
C GLY A 46 -1.86 -7.95 -2.86
N LEU A 47 -1.04 -9.00 -2.78
CA LEU A 47 0.41 -8.91 -2.88
C LEU A 47 0.86 -8.57 -4.31
N LYS A 48 0.23 -9.17 -5.32
CA LYS A 48 0.48 -8.83 -6.75
C LYS A 48 0.18 -7.36 -7.01
N LEU A 49 -1.00 -6.88 -6.63
CA LEU A 49 -1.41 -5.49 -6.77
C LEU A 49 -0.49 -4.52 -6.00
N LYS A 50 0.01 -4.93 -4.82
CA LYS A 50 0.99 -4.14 -4.08
C LYS A 50 2.31 -4.02 -4.86
N ALA A 51 2.84 -5.12 -5.37
CA ALA A 51 4.07 -5.11 -6.17
C ALA A 51 3.92 -4.25 -7.43
N GLU A 52 2.79 -4.36 -8.13
CA GLU A 52 2.47 -3.52 -9.28
C GLU A 52 2.36 -2.04 -8.90
N SER A 53 1.70 -1.73 -7.79
CA SER A 53 1.60 -0.36 -7.28
C SER A 53 2.97 0.20 -6.91
N ASP A 54 3.87 -0.61 -6.35
CA ASP A 54 5.20 -0.17 -5.97
C ASP A 54 6.08 0.07 -7.20
N ARG A 55 6.03 -0.83 -8.22
CA ARG A 55 6.62 -0.60 -9.55
C ARG A 55 6.08 0.68 -10.21
N ARG A 56 4.78 0.94 -10.08
CA ARG A 56 4.17 2.17 -10.62
C ARG A 56 4.69 3.42 -9.91
N LYS A 57 4.94 3.37 -8.60
CA LYS A 57 5.53 4.50 -7.86
C LYS A 57 6.98 4.77 -8.26
N GLU A 58 7.72 3.74 -8.68
CA GLU A 58 9.06 3.93 -9.25
C GLU A 58 9.01 4.69 -10.58
N GLN A 59 8.02 4.37 -11.43
CA GLN A 59 7.80 5.07 -12.70
C GLN A 59 7.22 6.48 -12.52
N PHE A 60 6.29 6.63 -11.57
CA PHE A 60 5.55 7.85 -11.31
C PHE A 60 5.76 8.28 -9.86
N PRO A 61 6.83 9.04 -9.57
CA PRO A 61 7.14 9.47 -8.21
C PRO A 61 6.01 10.34 -7.65
N PRO A 62 5.80 10.31 -6.31
CA PRO A 62 4.80 11.17 -5.68
C PRO A 62 5.11 12.64 -5.96
N CYS A 63 4.08 13.37 -6.40
CA CYS A 63 4.12 14.80 -6.62
C CYS A 63 3.38 15.51 -5.49
N ASN A 64 3.92 16.64 -5.04
CA ASN A 64 3.21 17.55 -4.16
C ASN A 64 2.66 18.72 -4.99
N SER A 65 1.58 19.31 -4.49
CA SER A 65 1.04 20.58 -4.94
C SER A 65 0.94 21.54 -3.76
N GLU A 66 1.18 22.82 -4.02
CA GLU A 66 1.05 23.92 -3.07
C GLU A 66 0.29 25.04 -3.77
N TRP A 67 -0.54 25.77 -3.02
CA TRP A 67 -1.16 27.00 -3.49
C TRP A 67 -1.10 28.06 -2.39
N SER A 68 -0.87 29.30 -2.81
CA SER A 68 -1.09 30.47 -1.94
C SER A 68 -1.58 31.64 -2.77
N SER A 69 -2.36 32.53 -2.16
CA SER A 69 -2.85 33.75 -2.83
C SER A 69 -1.71 34.61 -3.38
N ALA A 70 -0.57 34.66 -2.70
CA ALA A 70 0.59 35.44 -3.12
C ALA A 70 1.44 34.80 -4.23
N LYS A 71 1.48 33.46 -4.33
CA LYS A 71 2.41 32.74 -5.23
C LYS A 71 1.72 31.89 -6.30
N GLY A 72 0.39 31.80 -6.27
CA GLY A 72 -0.37 30.90 -7.14
C GLY A 72 -0.12 29.43 -6.83
N SER A 73 -0.44 28.55 -7.78
CA SER A 73 -0.24 27.10 -7.67
C SER A 73 1.13 26.65 -8.14
N ARG A 74 1.78 25.78 -7.37
CA ARG A 74 3.05 25.14 -7.68
C ARG A 74 2.93 23.63 -7.49
N PHE A 75 3.57 22.85 -8.36
CA PHE A 75 3.72 21.41 -8.14
C PHE A 75 5.18 20.97 -8.34
N TRP A 76 5.58 19.91 -7.62
CA TRP A 76 6.90 19.30 -7.78
C TRP A 76 6.85 17.82 -7.47
N CYS A 77 7.59 17.03 -8.25
CA CYS A 77 7.77 15.60 -8.04
C CYS A 77 9.23 15.34 -7.66
N SER A 78 9.45 14.60 -6.58
CA SER A 78 10.78 14.22 -6.10
C SER A 78 11.00 12.72 -6.29
N ARG A 79 12.16 12.31 -6.82
CA ARG A 79 12.50 10.89 -7.02
C ARG A 79 12.67 10.09 -5.72
N GLN A 80 12.81 10.76 -4.58
CA GLN A 80 12.86 10.12 -3.26
C GLN A 80 11.81 10.78 -2.35
N SER A 81 10.90 9.95 -1.87
CA SER A 81 9.96 10.30 -0.81
C SER A 81 10.79 10.59 0.45
N ARG A 82 10.60 11.78 1.03
CA ARG A 82 11.26 12.29 2.25
C ARG A 82 12.67 12.86 1.99
N SER A 83 12.72 14.18 1.78
CA SER A 83 13.91 15.08 1.77
C SER A 83 15.00 14.84 0.72
N GLY A 84 15.19 15.81 -0.20
CA GLY A 84 16.47 16.01 -0.91
C GLY A 84 16.39 16.17 -2.43
N MET A 85 16.46 17.42 -2.89
CA MET A 85 16.90 17.93 -4.21
C MET A 85 17.00 16.95 -5.40
N GLY A 86 15.88 16.83 -6.12
CA GLY A 86 15.82 16.36 -7.51
C GLY A 86 14.51 16.81 -8.11
N ARG A 87 14.37 18.11 -8.38
CA ARG A 87 13.08 18.76 -8.67
C ARG A 87 12.81 18.84 -10.17
N ARG A 88 11.81 18.09 -10.66
CA ARG A 88 11.04 18.56 -11.83
C ARG A 88 9.93 19.46 -11.28
N SER A 89 10.04 20.76 -11.52
CA SER A 89 9.11 21.78 -11.02
C SER A 89 8.28 22.31 -12.18
N GLY A 90 6.97 22.49 -11.99
CA GLY A 90 6.11 23.21 -12.92
C GLY A 90 5.18 24.17 -12.18
N SER A 91 4.74 25.20 -12.88
CA SER A 91 3.81 26.22 -12.38
C SER A 91 2.69 26.39 -13.39
N PHE A 92 1.44 26.34 -12.95
CA PHE A 92 0.32 26.81 -13.76
C PHE A 92 0.00 28.23 -13.33
N SER A 93 0.25 29.19 -14.20
CA SER A 93 -0.27 30.54 -14.07
C SER A 93 -1.60 30.58 -14.81
N HIS A 94 -2.70 30.28 -14.13
CA HIS A 94 -3.98 30.80 -14.58
C HIS A 94 -3.92 32.31 -14.35
N GLN A 95 -3.84 33.09 -15.42
CA GLN A 95 -4.32 34.48 -15.39
C GLN A 95 -5.79 34.40 -14.97
N ALA A 96 -6.07 34.86 -13.76
CA ALA A 96 -7.43 35.23 -13.41
C ALA A 96 -7.84 36.34 -14.40
N LEU A 97 -8.89 36.07 -15.17
CA LEU A 97 -9.60 37.08 -15.95
C LEU A 97 -10.13 38.18 -15.02
#